data_AF-A0A8E2EZ42-F1
#
_entry.id   AF-A0A8E2EZ42-F1
#
_cell.length_a   1.000
_cell.length_b   1.000
_cell.length_c   1.000
_cell.angle_alpha   90.00
_cell.angle_beta   90.00
_cell.angle_gamma   90.00
#
_symmetry.space_group_name_H-M   'P 1'
#
loop_
_entity.id
_entity.type
_entity.pdbx_description
1 polymer ?
#
loop_
_entity_poly.entity_id
_entity_poly.type
_entity_poly.pdbx_seq_one_letter_code
_entity_poly.pdbx_strand_id
1 'polypeptide(L)'
;MSISWQQQNETRLTLHTGTASWYYYWAKHNAFCGLFITTTLSSVLLAADVLHWAVSESRYHTIVAHRASVGLTVQVLYGLLGLFHVTVVCRLINYATRLRMNKSAVSLDILRTWVDMSLPRIYWDLPLRYFFPLALVVVFSIVPSALWAGAVTPTLTEDTTLGVLWVPSYGSVSMIKEYPSEIGAAESSLRAQQGFFTYSVGTRLTGDLLSSAASATTVDNSPRIHSKLDNTQFHYIGCSYGVGAAIGLSDYPITGIELATGYTYQEASYLANVSCIYNSSTNFLINDNTGRELLYAAAGNLPDSVESPEYSNYVGYSESAIVAIGVAHSELSPRRFMAITAGESYAFLNATQCTLDFAPTLFNISVNLPNRTTAVTPDHGIPDFNVERNLTRTVVRQLELISNDLTNLCVSLLGDALNSSIGAWNISQGGRAVTEAEATLAGLTNSVIAMTDDMTAAYASAQLMVGRFSVEQTAVVQLSAARFGQTAYVYAIFGLNLAILLIVVAEAVRTSGWKDLGQFNHLDI
;
A
#
# COMPACT_ATOMS: atom_id res chain seq x y z
N MET A 1 -14.93 21.60 93.94
CA MET A 1 -14.48 22.97 93.63
C MET A 1 -15.14 23.36 92.31
N SER A 2 -16.19 24.18 92.43
CA SER A 2 -17.10 24.64 91.38
C SER A 2 -16.52 25.84 90.63
N ILE A 3 -16.60 25.88 89.30
CA ILE A 3 -16.81 27.14 88.55
C ILE A 3 -17.69 26.84 87.33
N SER A 4 -18.81 27.55 87.27
CA SER A 4 -19.81 27.62 86.20
C SER A 4 -19.57 28.82 85.28
N TRP A 5 -19.92 28.63 83.99
CA TRP A 5 -20.40 29.58 82.97
C TRP A 5 -20.53 31.08 83.27
N GLN A 6 -20.02 31.91 82.34
CA GLN A 6 -20.64 33.14 81.79
C GLN A 6 -19.82 33.53 80.53
N GLN A 7 -20.33 33.43 79.30
CA GLN A 7 -21.32 34.27 78.62
C GLN A 7 -20.86 35.73 78.44
N GLN A 8 -19.99 35.99 77.45
CA GLN A 8 -19.83 37.32 76.83
C GLN A 8 -18.98 37.24 75.55
N ASN A 9 -19.64 37.13 74.39
CA ASN A 9 -19.32 37.85 73.14
C ASN A 9 -20.18 37.34 71.96
N GLU A 10 -21.49 37.28 72.18
CA GLU A 10 -22.45 37.48 71.10
C GLU A 10 -22.65 38.99 70.95
N THR A 11 -21.90 39.63 70.04
CA THR A 11 -22.29 40.87 69.33
C THR A 11 -21.12 41.34 68.47
N ARG A 12 -21.05 40.84 67.23
CA ARG A 12 -20.52 41.50 66.02
C ARG A 12 -20.20 40.42 64.99
N LEU A 13 -21.17 40.15 64.11
CA LEU A 13 -20.98 39.79 62.69
C LEU A 13 -22.33 39.44 62.06
N THR A 14 -23.24 40.42 62.03
CA THR A 14 -24.35 40.44 61.08
C THR A 14 -23.97 41.38 59.95
N LEU A 15 -23.08 40.93 59.06
CA LEU A 15 -22.91 41.52 57.74
C LEU A 15 -22.32 40.46 56.78
N HIS A 16 -23.02 40.22 55.67
CA HIS A 16 -22.71 39.32 54.53
C HIS A 16 -22.94 37.81 54.70
N THR A 17 -24.21 37.38 54.77
CA THR A 17 -24.62 35.95 54.68
C THR A 17 -24.88 35.45 53.26
N GLY A 18 -24.79 36.30 52.22
CA GLY A 18 -25.02 35.89 50.83
C GLY A 18 -23.80 35.28 50.13
N THR A 19 -22.58 35.70 50.47
CA THR A 19 -21.33 35.28 49.81
C THR A 19 -20.77 33.97 50.40
N ALA A 20 -20.98 33.73 51.69
CA ALA A 20 -20.51 32.52 52.38
C ALA A 20 -21.25 31.23 51.95
N SER A 21 -22.56 31.32 51.66
CA SER A 21 -23.36 30.16 51.23
C SER A 21 -23.03 29.74 49.78
N TRP A 22 -22.84 30.72 48.89
CA TRP A 22 -22.40 30.49 47.51
C TRP A 22 -21.00 29.87 47.47
N TYR A 23 -20.05 30.42 48.22
CA TYR A 23 -18.68 29.89 48.30
C TYR A 23 -18.65 28.44 48.81
N TYR A 24 -19.42 28.12 49.85
CA TYR A 24 -19.53 26.77 50.40
C TYR A 24 -20.16 25.78 49.40
N TYR A 25 -21.21 26.19 48.69
CA TYR A 25 -21.83 25.38 47.64
C TYR A 25 -20.88 25.12 46.47
N TRP A 26 -20.11 26.13 46.07
CA TRP A 26 -19.15 26.04 44.97
C TRP A 26 -17.96 25.16 45.33
N ALA A 27 -17.38 25.33 46.52
CA ALA A 27 -16.30 24.48 47.04
C ALA A 27 -16.71 23.00 47.19
N LYS A 28 -18.01 22.74 47.34
CA LYS A 28 -18.58 21.39 47.42
C LYS A 28 -18.71 20.70 46.05
N HIS A 29 -18.99 21.43 44.98
CA HIS A 29 -19.29 20.84 43.67
C HIS A 29 -18.22 21.06 42.59
N ASN A 30 -17.27 21.99 42.80
CA ASN A 30 -16.29 22.38 41.79
C ASN A 30 -15.47 21.18 41.23
N ALA A 31 -15.14 20.20 42.06
CA ALA A 31 -14.39 19.02 41.62
C ALA A 31 -15.13 18.20 40.53
N PHE A 32 -16.47 18.24 40.51
CA PHE A 32 -17.28 17.52 39.52
C PHE A 32 -17.45 18.28 38.20
N CYS A 33 -17.13 19.58 38.16
CA CYS A 33 -17.14 20.36 36.92
C CYS A 33 -16.17 19.78 35.87
N GLY A 34 -15.07 19.17 36.31
CA GLY A 34 -14.13 18.49 35.42
C GLY A 34 -14.77 17.35 34.61
N LEU A 35 -15.82 16.69 35.14
CA LEU A 35 -16.53 15.64 34.40
C LEU A 35 -17.29 16.16 33.20
N PHE A 36 -17.76 17.40 33.20
CA PHE A 36 -18.39 17.98 32.01
C PHE A 36 -17.41 18.07 30.86
N ILE A 37 -16.17 18.48 31.14
CA ILE A 37 -15.10 18.58 30.14
C ILE A 37 -14.76 17.18 29.59
N THR A 38 -14.51 16.22 30.47
CA THR A 38 -14.15 14.85 30.06
C THR A 38 -15.29 14.16 29.31
N THR A 39 -16.55 14.38 29.71
CA THR A 39 -17.73 13.81 29.04
C THR A 39 -17.97 14.42 27.67
N THR A 40 -17.81 15.73 27.54
CA THR A 40 -17.95 16.41 26.25
C THR A 40 -16.88 15.90 25.29
N LEU A 41 -15.62 15.87 25.73
CA LEU A 41 -14.50 15.42 24.90
C LEU A 41 -14.62 13.93 24.53
N SER A 42 -14.98 13.05 25.47
CA SER A 42 -15.14 11.61 25.18
C SER A 42 -16.29 11.36 24.21
N SER A 43 -17.37 12.13 24.29
CA SER A 43 -18.51 12.02 23.38
C SER A 43 -18.16 12.53 21.98
N VAL A 44 -17.39 13.63 21.89
CA VAL A 44 -16.88 14.15 20.61
C VAL A 44 -15.93 13.15 19.95
N LEU A 45 -15.01 12.53 20.71
CA LEU A 45 -14.12 11.50 20.17
C LEU A 45 -14.88 10.27 19.67
N LEU A 46 -15.89 9.82 20.43
CA LEU A 46 -16.75 8.71 20.00
C LEU A 46 -17.53 9.06 18.72
N ALA A 47 -18.12 10.26 18.66
CA ALA A 47 -18.81 10.73 17.46
C ALA A 47 -17.85 10.86 16.26
N ALA A 48 -16.62 11.34 16.48
CA ALA A 48 -15.60 11.45 15.45
C ALA A 48 -15.17 10.07 14.91
N ASP A 49 -15.00 9.08 15.79
CA ASP A 49 -14.65 7.70 15.39
C ASP A 49 -15.80 7.04 14.59
N VAL A 50 -17.05 7.16 15.07
CA VAL A 50 -18.24 6.61 14.41
C VAL A 50 -18.51 7.26 13.04
N LEU A 51 -18.24 8.56 12.91
CA LEU A 51 -18.38 9.29 11.65
C LEU A 51 -17.15 9.18 10.75
N HIS A 52 -16.14 8.40 11.14
CA HIS A 52 -14.86 8.27 10.45
C HIS A 52 -14.20 9.62 10.12
N TRP A 53 -14.35 10.59 11.02
CA TRP A 53 -13.89 11.95 10.79
C TRP A 53 -12.36 12.01 10.70
N ALA A 54 -11.86 12.28 9.51
CA ALA A 54 -10.45 12.51 9.25
C ALA A 54 -10.05 13.97 9.49
N VAL A 55 -8.81 14.15 9.94
CA VAL A 55 -8.19 15.47 10.13
C VAL A 55 -7.96 16.13 8.77
N SER A 56 -8.25 17.44 8.68
CA SER A 56 -8.02 18.21 7.45
C SER A 56 -6.54 18.23 7.05
N GLU A 57 -6.27 18.32 5.75
CA GLU A 57 -4.93 18.30 5.14
C GLU A 57 -3.92 19.24 5.83
N SER A 58 -4.24 20.52 6.02
CA SER A 58 -3.35 21.48 6.71
C SER A 58 -2.95 21.03 8.13
N ARG A 59 -3.87 20.39 8.86
CA ARG A 59 -3.61 19.88 10.21
C ARG A 59 -2.81 18.58 10.16
N TYR A 60 -3.03 17.74 9.14
CA TYR A 60 -2.22 16.55 8.88
C TYR A 60 -0.74 16.93 8.69
N HIS A 61 -0.43 17.91 7.83
CA HIS A 61 0.94 18.39 7.64
C HIS A 61 1.57 18.90 8.94
N THR A 62 0.78 19.63 9.74
CA THR A 62 1.24 20.12 11.05
C THR A 62 1.59 18.97 11.99
N ILE A 63 0.75 17.93 12.05
CA ILE A 63 0.97 16.73 12.86
C ILE A 63 2.23 15.98 12.41
N VAL A 64 2.42 15.82 11.09
CA VAL A 64 3.56 15.09 10.54
C VAL A 64 4.86 15.87 10.67
N ALA A 65 4.85 17.19 10.45
CA ALA A 65 6.04 18.03 10.56
C ALA A 65 6.49 18.26 12.00
N HIS A 66 5.55 18.38 12.95
CA HIS A 66 5.84 18.72 14.35
C HIS A 66 5.44 17.60 15.32
N ARG A 67 5.75 16.34 14.99
CA ARG A 67 5.37 15.15 15.79
C ARG A 67 5.73 15.29 17.27
N ALA A 68 6.92 15.82 17.59
CA ALA A 68 7.37 15.99 18.97
C ALA A 68 6.54 17.03 19.74
N SER A 69 6.27 18.19 19.13
CA SER A 69 5.47 19.26 19.76
C SER A 69 4.01 18.84 19.94
N VAL A 70 3.46 18.12 18.96
CA VAL A 70 2.12 17.55 19.07
C VAL A 70 2.08 16.49 20.18
N GLY A 71 3.08 15.60 20.24
CA GLY A 71 3.20 14.61 21.32
C GLY A 71 3.26 15.23 22.71
N LEU A 72 4.05 16.29 22.90
CA LEU A 72 4.12 17.03 24.17
C LEU A 72 2.78 17.68 24.51
N THR A 73 2.11 18.29 23.52
CA THR A 73 0.79 18.91 23.72
C THR A 73 -0.24 17.87 24.16
N VAL A 74 -0.28 16.73 23.47
CA VAL A 74 -1.14 15.59 23.81
C VAL A 74 -0.82 15.08 25.22
N GLN A 75 0.46 15.05 25.61
CA GLN A 75 0.90 14.66 26.94
C GLN A 75 0.40 15.54 28.08
N VAL A 76 0.49 16.86 27.91
CA VAL A 76 -0.08 17.80 28.88
C VAL A 76 -1.60 17.64 28.96
N LEU A 77 -2.27 17.46 27.81
CA LEU A 77 -3.73 17.30 27.75
C LEU A 77 -4.20 16.02 28.44
N TYR A 78 -3.65 14.85 28.13
CA TYR A 78 -4.11 13.60 28.76
C TYR A 78 -3.79 13.56 30.26
N GLY A 79 -2.68 14.17 30.70
CA GLY A 79 -2.34 14.27 32.12
C GLY A 79 -3.37 15.09 32.88
N LEU A 80 -3.81 16.22 32.29
CA LEU A 80 -4.85 17.08 32.86
C LEU A 80 -6.23 16.40 32.87
N LEU A 81 -6.60 15.71 31.80
CA LEU A 81 -7.88 14.98 31.72
C LEU A 81 -7.94 13.79 32.68
N GLY A 82 -6.85 13.03 32.80
CA GLY A 82 -6.72 11.97 33.79
C GLY A 82 -6.80 12.53 35.23
N LEU A 83 -6.18 13.68 35.49
CA LEU A 83 -6.26 14.36 36.79
C LEU A 83 -7.70 14.72 37.17
N PHE A 84 -8.55 15.13 36.22
CA PHE A 84 -9.98 15.37 36.51
C PHE A 84 -10.69 14.11 37.00
N HIS A 85 -10.50 12.97 36.33
CA HIS A 85 -11.07 11.68 36.77
C HIS A 85 -10.58 11.29 38.17
N VAL A 86 -9.27 11.39 38.42
CA VAL A 86 -8.69 11.06 39.72
C VAL A 86 -9.22 11.97 40.82
N THR A 87 -9.29 13.28 40.58
CA THR A 87 -9.77 14.27 41.56
C THR A 87 -11.22 13.99 41.96
N VAL A 88 -12.08 13.61 41.00
CA VAL A 88 -13.47 13.24 41.26
C VAL A 88 -13.55 11.99 42.14
N VAL A 89 -12.80 10.94 41.81
CA VAL A 89 -12.77 9.70 42.60
C VAL A 89 -12.26 9.97 44.01
N CYS A 90 -11.16 10.70 44.16
CA CYS A 90 -10.61 11.10 45.45
C CYS A 90 -11.61 11.93 46.27
N ARG A 91 -12.37 12.83 45.63
CA ARG A 91 -13.41 13.64 46.30
C ARG A 91 -14.59 12.79 46.76
N LEU A 92 -15.02 11.82 45.96
CA LEU A 92 -16.06 10.85 46.35
C LEU A 92 -15.61 10.02 47.56
N ILE A 93 -14.36 9.55 47.56
CA ILE A 93 -13.78 8.82 48.70
C ILE A 93 -13.79 9.71 49.95
N ASN A 94 -13.31 10.96 49.85
CA ASN A 94 -13.33 11.92 50.96
C ASN A 94 -14.75 12.15 51.51
N TYR A 95 -15.75 12.29 50.63
CA TYR A 95 -17.13 12.50 51.04
C TYR A 95 -17.72 11.27 51.72
N ALA A 96 -17.43 10.07 51.20
CA ALA A 96 -17.85 8.82 51.80
C ALA A 96 -17.23 8.60 53.19
N THR A 97 -15.94 8.88 53.35
CA THR A 97 -15.23 8.72 54.63
C THR A 97 -15.70 9.74 55.67
N ARG A 98 -15.94 11.00 55.29
CA ARG A 98 -16.52 12.03 56.19
C ARG A 98 -17.91 11.65 56.70
N LEU A 99 -18.79 11.17 55.81
CA LEU A 99 -20.11 10.69 56.21
C LEU A 99 -20.03 9.49 57.17
N ARG A 100 -19.01 8.64 57.03
CA ARG A 100 -18.76 7.50 57.93
C ARG A 100 -18.20 7.92 59.29
N MET A 101 -17.30 8.91 59.33
CA MET A 101 -16.81 9.49 60.59
C MET A 101 -17.94 10.09 61.42
N ASN A 102 -18.92 10.74 60.79
CA ASN A 102 -20.09 11.27 61.50
C ASN A 102 -20.95 10.19 62.17
N LYS A 103 -20.80 8.91 61.78
CA LYS A 103 -21.61 7.79 62.30
C LYS A 103 -20.82 6.83 63.20
N SER A 104 -19.49 6.87 63.20
CA SER A 104 -18.65 5.88 63.89
C SER A 104 -17.31 6.47 64.33
N ALA A 105 -16.84 6.09 65.52
CA ALA A 105 -15.48 6.40 65.96
C ALA A 105 -14.47 5.52 65.20
N VAL A 106 -13.38 6.13 64.74
CA VAL A 106 -12.40 5.52 63.83
C VAL A 106 -11.00 5.59 64.44
N SER A 107 -10.18 4.55 64.29
CA SER A 107 -8.80 4.53 64.79
C SER A 107 -7.87 5.39 63.92
N LEU A 108 -6.75 5.84 64.50
CA LEU A 108 -5.79 6.73 63.84
C LEU A 108 -5.19 6.13 62.55
N ASP A 109 -4.90 4.83 62.53
CA ASP A 109 -4.37 4.14 61.34
C ASP A 109 -5.36 4.11 60.18
N ILE A 110 -6.66 3.94 60.49
CA ILE A 110 -7.73 3.96 59.48
C ILE A 110 -7.91 5.38 58.94
N LEU A 111 -7.82 6.39 59.80
CA LEU A 111 -7.91 7.80 59.39
C LEU A 111 -6.75 8.19 58.47
N ARG A 112 -5.51 7.78 58.79
CA ARG A 112 -4.33 7.97 57.91
C ARG A 112 -4.53 7.31 56.55
N THR A 113 -5.00 6.06 56.54
CA THR A 113 -5.28 5.37 55.27
C THR A 113 -6.38 6.08 54.45
N TRP A 114 -7.38 6.69 55.09
CA TRP A 114 -8.41 7.47 54.40
C TRP A 114 -7.89 8.78 53.82
N VAL A 115 -7.03 9.48 54.56
CA VAL A 115 -6.30 10.65 54.05
C VAL A 115 -5.52 10.26 52.79
N ASP A 116 -4.75 9.17 52.87
CA ASP A 116 -3.89 8.68 51.78
C ASP A 116 -4.67 8.08 50.61
N MET A 117 -5.91 7.60 50.79
CA MET A 117 -6.78 7.22 49.67
C MET A 117 -7.43 8.44 48.98
N SER A 118 -7.60 9.54 49.72
CA SER A 118 -8.20 10.78 49.22
C SER A 118 -7.19 11.77 48.62
N LEU A 119 -5.90 11.50 48.77
CA LEU A 119 -4.78 12.16 48.12
C LEU A 119 -3.95 11.07 47.46
N PRO A 120 -3.76 11.02 46.13
CA PRO A 120 -3.07 9.90 45.46
C PRO A 120 -1.56 9.88 45.79
N ARG A 121 -1.21 9.47 47.02
CA ARG A 121 0.14 9.48 47.60
C ARG A 121 0.40 8.14 48.28
N ILE A 122 1.60 7.59 48.06
CA ILE A 122 2.06 6.37 48.73
C ILE A 122 2.87 6.74 49.96
N TYR A 123 2.49 6.17 51.10
CA TYR A 123 3.29 6.16 52.31
C TYR A 123 3.83 4.76 52.56
N TRP A 124 5.16 4.65 52.65
CA TRP A 124 5.87 3.38 52.79
C TRP A 124 5.84 2.81 54.21
N ASP A 125 5.43 3.62 55.19
CA ASP A 125 5.43 3.26 56.61
C ASP A 125 4.11 2.60 57.09
N LEU A 126 3.15 2.33 56.18
CA LEU A 126 1.88 1.70 56.55
C LEU A 126 2.02 0.16 56.70
N PRO A 127 1.28 -0.45 57.64
CA PRO A 127 1.14 -1.90 57.72
C PRO A 127 0.67 -2.51 56.39
N LEU A 128 1.20 -3.67 56.00
CA LEU A 128 0.94 -4.33 54.70
C LEU A 128 -0.55 -4.45 54.35
N ARG A 129 -1.42 -4.67 55.35
CA ARG A 129 -2.89 -4.75 55.18
C ARG A 129 -3.53 -3.48 54.58
N TYR A 130 -2.93 -2.31 54.79
CA TYR A 130 -3.40 -1.02 54.28
C TYR A 130 -2.58 -0.53 53.09
N PHE A 131 -1.35 -1.01 52.96
CA PHE A 131 -0.46 -0.70 51.84
C PHE A 131 -0.99 -1.24 50.50
N PHE A 132 -1.41 -2.52 50.42
CA PHE A 132 -1.86 -3.09 49.15
C PHE A 132 -3.12 -2.39 48.56
N PRO A 133 -4.17 -2.09 49.35
CA PRO A 133 -5.31 -1.30 48.86
C PRO A 133 -4.90 0.12 48.41
N LEU A 134 -3.99 0.78 49.13
CA LEU A 134 -3.51 2.11 48.79
C LEU A 134 -2.70 2.11 47.47
N ALA A 135 -1.79 1.14 47.33
CA ALA A 135 -1.02 0.95 46.10
C ALA A 135 -1.94 0.69 44.90
N LEU A 136 -3.00 -0.10 45.09
CA LEU A 136 -4.01 -0.36 44.08
C LEU A 136 -4.73 0.94 43.67
N VAL A 137 -5.17 1.77 44.62
CA VAL A 137 -5.81 3.08 44.33
C VAL A 137 -4.88 3.99 43.54
N VAL A 138 -3.59 4.04 43.90
CA VAL A 138 -2.58 4.84 43.18
C VAL A 138 -2.34 4.30 41.77
N VAL A 139 -2.25 2.97 41.59
CA VAL A 139 -2.11 2.38 40.25
C VAL A 139 -3.34 2.67 39.38
N PHE A 140 -4.55 2.51 39.94
CA PHE A 140 -5.79 2.85 39.22
C PHE A 140 -5.89 4.34 38.88
N SER A 141 -5.21 5.22 39.62
CA SER A 141 -5.18 6.66 39.30
C SER A 141 -4.38 6.99 38.03
N ILE A 142 -3.48 6.11 37.58
CA ILE A 142 -2.69 6.29 36.35
C ILE A 142 -3.47 5.86 35.10
N VAL A 143 -4.38 4.89 35.25
CA VAL A 143 -5.15 4.30 34.14
C VAL A 143 -5.93 5.33 33.33
N PRO A 144 -6.67 6.29 33.92
CA PRO A 144 -7.37 7.34 33.17
C PRO A 144 -6.44 8.13 32.25
N SER A 145 -5.26 8.53 32.73
CA SER A 145 -4.28 9.28 31.94
C SER A 145 -3.75 8.46 30.76
N ALA A 146 -3.49 7.16 30.96
CA ALA A 146 -3.05 6.27 29.90
C ALA A 146 -4.14 6.03 28.83
N LEU A 147 -5.40 5.87 29.25
CA LEU A 147 -6.52 5.72 28.32
C LEU A 147 -6.75 7.01 27.50
N TRP A 148 -6.67 8.17 28.14
CA TRP A 148 -6.72 9.46 27.44
C TRP A 148 -5.57 9.63 26.46
N ALA A 149 -4.37 9.16 26.79
CA ALA A 149 -3.23 9.19 25.88
C ALA A 149 -3.54 8.40 24.59
N GLY A 150 -4.05 7.17 24.71
CA GLY A 150 -4.43 6.35 23.57
C GLY A 150 -5.63 6.88 22.77
N ALA A 151 -6.55 7.61 23.42
CA ALA A 151 -7.75 8.15 22.77
C ALA A 151 -7.53 9.52 22.09
N VAL A 152 -6.51 10.28 22.47
CA VAL A 152 -6.25 11.63 21.92
C VAL A 152 -5.06 11.63 20.96
N THR A 153 -4.15 10.65 21.04
CA THR A 153 -2.98 10.61 20.16
C THR A 153 -3.42 10.44 18.70
N PRO A 154 -2.98 11.33 17.78
CA PRO A 154 -3.29 11.17 16.37
C PRO A 154 -2.59 9.92 15.81
N THR A 155 -3.36 9.07 15.16
CA THR A 155 -2.89 7.87 14.46
C THR A 155 -3.00 8.08 12.95
N LEU A 156 -1.95 7.69 12.23
CA LEU A 156 -1.97 7.67 10.76
C LEU A 156 -2.88 6.53 10.30
N THR A 157 -3.74 6.83 9.34
CA THR A 157 -4.68 5.88 8.73
C THR A 157 -4.78 6.16 7.25
N GLU A 158 -5.40 5.25 6.50
CA GLU A 158 -5.64 5.40 5.08
C GLU A 158 -7.12 5.70 4.87
N ASP A 159 -7.39 6.68 4.02
CA ASP A 159 -8.73 6.97 3.51
C ASP A 159 -8.75 6.72 2.00
N THR A 160 -9.94 6.60 1.41
CA THR A 160 -10.08 6.34 -0.01
C THR A 160 -10.98 7.36 -0.68
N THR A 161 -10.58 7.83 -1.85
CA THR A 161 -11.41 8.68 -2.72
C THR A 161 -11.44 8.13 -4.14
N LEU A 162 -12.39 8.57 -4.94
CA LEU A 162 -12.44 8.23 -6.36
C LEU A 162 -11.60 9.22 -7.16
N GLY A 163 -10.81 8.68 -8.09
CA GLY A 163 -10.04 9.43 -9.07
C GLY A 163 -10.38 8.96 -10.49
N VAL A 164 -9.91 9.73 -11.46
CA VAL A 164 -10.06 9.44 -12.88
C VAL A 164 -8.68 9.30 -13.51
N LEU A 165 -8.54 8.30 -14.38
CA LEU A 165 -7.32 7.97 -15.12
C LEU A 165 -7.68 7.70 -16.59
N TRP A 166 -6.77 7.97 -17.51
CA TRP A 166 -6.94 7.63 -18.93
C TRP A 166 -6.09 6.42 -19.30
N VAL A 167 -6.75 5.28 -19.54
CA VAL A 167 -6.09 4.03 -19.93
C VAL A 167 -6.09 3.88 -21.46
N PRO A 168 -5.17 3.10 -22.05
CA PRO A 168 -5.10 2.97 -23.50
C PRO A 168 -6.38 2.36 -24.06
N SER A 169 -6.82 2.87 -25.21
CA SER A 169 -7.99 2.35 -25.91
C SER A 169 -7.57 1.54 -27.12
N TYR A 170 -8.15 0.34 -27.24
CA TYR A 170 -7.98 -0.55 -28.39
C TYR A 170 -9.17 -0.50 -29.36
N GLY A 171 -10.07 0.48 -29.20
CA GLY A 171 -11.17 0.70 -30.15
C GLY A 171 -10.68 1.09 -31.56
N SER A 172 -9.47 1.66 -31.65
CA SER A 172 -8.74 1.86 -32.91
C SER A 172 -7.33 1.29 -32.79
N VAL A 173 -7.02 0.30 -33.63
CA VAL A 173 -5.68 -0.31 -33.73
C VAL A 173 -4.97 0.04 -35.04
N SER A 174 -5.43 1.08 -35.73
CA SER A 174 -4.92 1.49 -37.05
C SER A 174 -3.41 1.78 -37.12
N MET A 175 -2.81 2.16 -35.98
CA MET A 175 -1.38 2.41 -35.86
C MET A 175 -0.58 1.18 -35.41
N ILE A 176 -1.22 0.11 -34.95
CA ILE A 176 -0.57 -1.15 -34.56
C ILE A 176 -0.42 -2.01 -35.83
N LYS A 177 0.74 -1.89 -36.45
CA LYS A 177 1.13 -2.61 -37.66
C LYS A 177 2.64 -2.78 -37.69
N GLU A 178 3.13 -3.61 -38.60
CA GLU A 178 4.55 -3.66 -38.90
C GLU A 178 4.99 -2.34 -39.56
N TYR A 179 5.96 -1.68 -38.94
CA TYR A 179 6.64 -0.54 -39.53
C TYR A 179 7.95 -1.03 -40.13
N PRO A 180 8.34 -0.50 -41.31
CA PRO A 180 9.62 -0.88 -41.90
C PRO A 180 10.78 -0.54 -40.97
N SER A 181 11.82 -1.38 -40.94
CA SER A 181 13.04 -1.16 -40.15
C SER A 181 13.96 -0.11 -40.80
N GLU A 182 13.64 0.38 -42.00
CA GLU A 182 14.49 1.32 -42.73
C GLU A 182 14.47 2.74 -42.12
N ILE A 183 15.64 3.36 -42.09
CA ILE A 183 15.82 4.74 -41.63
C ILE A 183 15.02 5.69 -42.54
N GLY A 184 14.12 6.48 -41.95
CA GLY A 184 13.41 7.56 -42.65
C GLY A 184 12.06 7.18 -43.25
N ALA A 185 11.63 5.92 -43.14
CA ALA A 185 10.22 5.57 -43.33
C ALA A 185 9.39 6.24 -42.20
N ALA A 186 8.27 6.87 -42.54
CA ALA A 186 7.50 7.70 -41.61
C ALA A 186 7.05 6.91 -40.35
N GLU A 187 7.80 7.07 -39.27
CA GLU A 187 7.55 6.37 -38.00
C GLU A 187 6.61 7.16 -37.10
N SER A 188 5.64 6.46 -36.53
CA SER A 188 4.75 6.98 -35.49
C SER A 188 5.46 6.87 -34.13
N SER A 189 6.28 7.86 -33.80
CA SER A 189 7.01 7.93 -32.53
C SER A 189 7.00 9.34 -31.92
N LEU A 190 7.17 9.41 -30.60
CA LEU A 190 7.21 10.64 -29.81
C LEU A 190 8.31 10.56 -28.75
N ARG A 191 9.16 11.58 -28.68
CA ARG A 191 10.08 11.82 -27.56
C ARG A 191 9.48 12.88 -26.64
N ALA A 192 9.25 12.54 -25.38
CA ALA A 192 8.77 13.45 -24.34
C ALA A 192 9.65 13.33 -23.09
N GLN A 193 9.42 14.19 -22.09
CA GLN A 193 10.14 14.12 -20.82
C GLN A 193 9.91 12.77 -20.11
N GLN A 194 8.70 12.22 -20.29
CA GLN A 194 8.28 10.94 -19.73
C GLN A 194 8.91 9.74 -20.42
N GLY A 195 9.57 9.89 -21.58
CA GLY A 195 10.20 8.76 -22.28
C GLY A 195 10.10 8.84 -23.80
N PHE A 196 10.43 7.71 -24.44
CA PHE A 196 10.31 7.52 -25.88
C PHE A 196 9.19 6.51 -26.17
N PHE A 197 8.21 6.93 -26.95
CA PHE A 197 7.01 6.14 -27.27
C PHE A 197 6.96 5.90 -28.77
N THR A 198 6.65 4.68 -29.20
CA THR A 198 6.75 4.29 -30.61
C THR A 198 5.87 3.08 -30.91
N TYR A 199 5.34 3.03 -32.12
CA TYR A 199 4.71 1.81 -32.65
C TYR A 199 5.72 0.82 -33.29
N SER A 200 6.97 1.24 -33.50
CA SER A 200 8.08 0.37 -33.91
C SER A 200 8.80 -0.20 -32.68
N VAL A 201 8.07 -0.94 -31.86
CA VAL A 201 8.53 -1.38 -30.52
C VAL A 201 9.78 -2.26 -30.62
N GLY A 202 9.75 -3.30 -31.45
CA GLY A 202 10.82 -4.28 -31.55
C GLY A 202 12.14 -3.71 -32.03
N THR A 203 12.13 -2.71 -32.93
CA THR A 203 13.34 -2.14 -33.52
C THR A 203 13.90 -0.96 -32.70
N ARG A 204 13.05 -0.24 -31.96
CA ARG A 204 13.45 0.98 -31.25
C ARG A 204 13.61 0.83 -29.74
N LEU A 205 13.02 -0.19 -29.13
CA LEU A 205 13.17 -0.52 -27.70
C LEU A 205 13.99 -1.80 -27.49
N THR A 206 14.84 -2.16 -28.45
CA THR A 206 15.65 -3.39 -28.44
C THR A 206 16.45 -3.60 -27.16
N GLY A 207 17.14 -2.56 -26.67
CA GLY A 207 17.95 -2.64 -25.45
C GLY A 207 17.12 -3.01 -24.21
N ASP A 208 15.95 -2.39 -24.07
CA ASP A 208 15.06 -2.67 -22.94
C ASP A 208 14.43 -4.07 -23.05
N LEU A 209 14.04 -4.48 -24.27
CA LEU A 209 13.50 -5.82 -24.53
C LEU A 209 14.54 -6.93 -24.32
N LEU A 210 15.80 -6.70 -24.67
CA LEU A 210 16.90 -7.62 -24.35
C LEU A 210 17.14 -7.72 -22.84
N SER A 211 17.15 -6.59 -22.15
CA SER A 211 17.24 -6.58 -20.69
C SER A 211 16.06 -7.33 -20.07
N SER A 212 14.88 -7.21 -20.69
CA SER A 212 13.70 -7.93 -20.24
C SER A 212 13.82 -9.44 -20.41
N ALA A 213 14.24 -9.89 -21.59
CA ALA A 213 14.49 -11.29 -21.90
C ALA A 213 15.52 -11.90 -20.94
N ALA A 214 16.62 -11.19 -20.67
CA ALA A 214 17.72 -11.66 -19.84
C ALA A 214 17.39 -11.75 -18.35
N SER A 215 16.51 -10.86 -17.87
CA SER A 215 16.08 -10.77 -16.46
C SER A 215 14.75 -11.46 -16.18
N ALA A 216 14.19 -12.19 -17.16
CA ALA A 216 12.88 -12.80 -17.06
C ALA A 216 12.75 -13.80 -15.90
N THR A 217 13.85 -14.51 -15.59
CA THR A 217 13.93 -15.43 -14.45
C THR A 217 14.86 -14.88 -13.37
N THR A 218 14.42 -14.93 -12.11
CA THR A 218 15.21 -14.56 -10.93
C THR A 218 15.93 -15.78 -10.35
N VAL A 219 17.15 -15.59 -9.86
CA VAL A 219 17.98 -16.67 -9.30
C VAL A 219 17.47 -17.21 -7.96
N ASP A 220 16.64 -16.43 -7.25
CA ASP A 220 16.13 -16.74 -5.92
C ASP A 220 14.63 -17.11 -5.93
N ASN A 221 14.02 -17.24 -7.11
CA ASN A 221 12.58 -17.40 -7.31
C ASN A 221 11.73 -16.24 -6.72
N SER A 222 12.33 -15.08 -6.45
CA SER A 222 11.56 -13.90 -6.08
C SER A 222 10.78 -13.35 -7.28
N PRO A 223 9.67 -12.62 -7.06
CA PRO A 223 9.00 -11.90 -8.13
C PRO A 223 9.99 -10.97 -8.85
N ARG A 224 10.03 -11.06 -10.18
CA ARG A 224 10.87 -10.21 -11.01
C ARG A 224 10.55 -8.73 -10.77
N ILE A 225 11.56 -7.91 -10.55
CA ILE A 225 11.41 -6.45 -10.47
C ILE A 225 12.07 -5.85 -11.70
N HIS A 226 11.29 -5.13 -12.50
CA HIS A 226 11.80 -4.50 -13.73
C HIS A 226 11.17 -3.13 -13.96
N SER A 227 11.93 -2.23 -14.58
CA SER A 227 11.43 -0.89 -14.92
C SER A 227 10.36 -0.96 -15.99
N LYS A 228 9.41 -0.04 -15.91
CA LYS A 228 8.53 0.29 -17.03
C LYS A 228 9.37 0.84 -18.19
N LEU A 229 8.95 0.60 -19.42
CA LEU A 229 9.65 1.03 -20.64
C LEU A 229 9.47 2.53 -20.94
N ASP A 230 9.69 3.37 -19.93
CA ASP A 230 9.65 4.82 -20.02
C ASP A 230 10.50 5.46 -18.90
N ASN A 231 10.54 6.79 -18.85
CA ASN A 231 11.31 7.57 -17.87
C ASN A 231 10.47 8.01 -16.66
N THR A 232 9.31 7.38 -16.39
CA THR A 232 8.48 7.71 -15.21
C THR A 232 9.10 7.20 -13.89
N GLN A 233 10.10 6.32 -14.00
CA GLN A 233 10.80 5.66 -12.88
C GLN A 233 9.90 4.74 -12.05
N PHE A 234 8.79 4.27 -12.64
CA PHE A 234 7.99 3.21 -12.05
C PHE A 234 8.57 1.83 -12.41
N HIS A 235 8.43 0.89 -11.48
CA HIS A 235 8.86 -0.49 -11.65
C HIS A 235 7.69 -1.45 -11.43
N TYR A 236 7.63 -2.52 -12.21
CA TYR A 236 6.72 -3.63 -12.00
C TYR A 236 7.30 -4.62 -11.00
N ILE A 237 6.41 -5.20 -10.19
CA ILE A 237 6.70 -6.35 -9.34
C ILE A 237 5.94 -7.55 -9.93
N GLY A 238 6.67 -8.56 -10.38
CA GLY A 238 6.14 -9.69 -11.13
C GLY A 238 6.04 -9.40 -12.63
N CYS A 239 4.98 -9.90 -13.26
CA CYS A 239 4.68 -9.68 -14.68
C CYS A 239 3.89 -8.38 -14.87
N SER A 240 4.17 -7.66 -15.96
CA SER A 240 3.41 -6.47 -16.35
C SER A 240 2.11 -6.83 -17.09
N TYR A 241 2.01 -8.03 -17.69
CA TYR A 241 0.86 -8.49 -18.49
C TYR A 241 0.42 -7.52 -19.60
N GLY A 242 1.32 -6.64 -20.04
CA GLY A 242 1.02 -5.63 -21.05
C GLY A 242 0.17 -4.45 -20.58
N VAL A 243 -0.10 -4.31 -19.28
CA VAL A 243 -0.92 -3.23 -18.71
C VAL A 243 -0.09 -2.24 -17.88
N GLY A 244 -0.72 -1.19 -17.37
CA GLY A 244 -0.05 -0.21 -16.51
C GLY A 244 0.59 0.95 -17.26
N ALA A 245 0.33 1.07 -18.56
CA ALA A 245 0.87 2.14 -19.40
C ALA A 245 0.48 3.54 -18.89
N ALA A 246 -0.72 3.68 -18.32
CA ALA A 246 -1.25 4.95 -17.84
C ALA A 246 -0.46 5.56 -16.66
N ILE A 247 0.23 4.72 -15.88
CA ILE A 247 0.95 5.09 -14.65
C ILE A 247 2.11 6.03 -14.98
N GLY A 248 2.16 7.19 -14.34
CA GLY A 248 3.15 8.25 -14.61
C GLY A 248 2.98 8.98 -15.94
N LEU A 249 2.06 8.56 -16.82
CA LEU A 249 1.80 9.21 -18.12
C LEU A 249 0.51 10.04 -18.11
N SER A 250 -0.55 9.52 -17.50
CA SER A 250 -1.89 10.12 -17.52
C SER A 250 -2.55 10.22 -16.14
N ASP A 251 -1.84 9.82 -15.09
CA ASP A 251 -2.28 9.84 -13.69
C ASP A 251 -2.06 11.20 -13.01
N TYR A 252 -1.84 12.27 -13.78
CA TYR A 252 -1.68 13.63 -13.26
C TYR A 252 -2.84 14.12 -12.37
N PRO A 253 -4.12 13.74 -12.58
CA PRO A 253 -5.19 14.16 -11.66
C PRO A 253 -5.07 13.49 -10.29
N ILE A 254 -4.46 12.31 -10.23
CA ILE A 254 -4.28 11.53 -9.00
C ILE A 254 -2.99 11.97 -8.29
N THR A 255 -1.89 12.06 -9.03
CA THR A 255 -0.58 12.49 -8.50
C THR A 255 -0.56 13.96 -8.09
N GLY A 256 -1.50 14.76 -8.60
CA GLY A 256 -1.75 16.13 -8.13
C GLY A 256 -2.40 16.21 -6.74
N ILE A 257 -2.87 15.10 -6.17
CA ILE A 257 -3.42 15.05 -4.81
C ILE A 257 -2.26 14.87 -3.83
N GLU A 258 -1.97 15.88 -3.01
CA GLU A 258 -0.78 15.94 -2.15
C GLU A 258 -0.68 14.77 -1.16
N LEU A 259 -1.82 14.27 -0.67
CA LEU A 259 -1.88 13.17 0.29
C LEU A 259 -2.02 11.78 -0.36
N ALA A 260 -1.98 11.66 -1.68
CA ALA A 260 -2.11 10.36 -2.35
C ALA A 260 -0.88 9.48 -2.10
N THR A 261 -1.12 8.27 -1.58
CA THR A 261 -0.09 7.25 -1.35
C THR A 261 -0.10 6.17 -2.43
N GLY A 262 -1.22 5.99 -3.10
CA GLY A 262 -1.38 4.96 -4.10
C GLY A 262 -2.75 5.02 -4.74
N TYR A 263 -2.95 4.19 -5.75
CA TYR A 263 -4.28 4.02 -6.34
C TYR A 263 -4.40 2.64 -6.99
N THR A 264 -5.64 2.18 -7.13
CA THR A 264 -5.97 0.94 -7.83
C THR A 264 -6.96 1.19 -8.95
N TYR A 265 -6.81 0.48 -10.06
CA TYR A 265 -7.73 0.54 -11.20
C TYR A 265 -7.70 -0.77 -11.98
N GLN A 266 -8.58 -0.88 -12.96
CA GLN A 266 -8.68 -2.05 -13.84
C GLN A 266 -8.30 -1.68 -15.27
N GLU A 267 -7.60 -2.58 -15.95
CA GLU A 267 -7.22 -2.43 -17.35
C GLU A 267 -7.36 -3.76 -18.09
N ALA A 268 -7.81 -3.71 -19.34
CA ALA A 268 -7.97 -4.88 -20.20
C ALA A 268 -6.70 -5.13 -21.02
N SER A 269 -6.23 -6.37 -21.06
CA SER A 269 -5.10 -6.81 -21.90
C SER A 269 -5.21 -8.30 -22.21
N TYR A 270 -4.16 -8.89 -22.78
CA TYR A 270 -4.04 -10.31 -23.01
C TYR A 270 -3.08 -10.96 -22.02
N LEU A 271 -3.54 -12.02 -21.36
CA LEU A 271 -2.66 -12.94 -20.66
C LEU A 271 -1.94 -13.80 -21.71
N ALA A 272 -0.64 -13.58 -21.88
CA ALA A 272 0.20 -14.37 -22.77
C ALA A 272 0.55 -15.70 -22.10
N ASN A 273 0.09 -16.81 -22.69
CA ASN A 273 0.47 -18.15 -22.28
C ASN A 273 1.41 -18.73 -23.34
N VAL A 274 2.65 -19.01 -22.93
CA VAL A 274 3.69 -19.53 -23.82
C VAL A 274 4.01 -20.95 -23.43
N SER A 275 4.04 -21.85 -24.42
CA SER A 275 4.47 -23.23 -24.23
C SER A 275 5.46 -23.61 -25.32
N CYS A 276 6.69 -23.94 -24.91
CA CYS A 276 7.79 -24.30 -25.79
C CYS A 276 8.11 -25.80 -25.73
N ILE A 277 8.51 -26.36 -26.87
CA ILE A 277 8.95 -27.75 -27.04
C ILE A 277 10.15 -27.81 -27.98
N TYR A 278 10.94 -28.89 -27.91
CA TYR A 278 11.82 -29.27 -29.01
C TYR A 278 11.04 -30.06 -30.05
N ASN A 279 11.07 -29.59 -31.29
CA ASN A 279 10.45 -30.24 -32.43
C ASN A 279 11.51 -30.56 -33.49
N SER A 280 12.07 -31.77 -33.41
CA SER A 280 13.06 -32.27 -34.38
C SER A 280 12.54 -32.37 -35.82
N SER A 281 11.22 -32.34 -36.00
CA SER A 281 10.53 -32.34 -37.30
C SER A 281 10.21 -30.94 -37.83
N THR A 282 10.77 -29.88 -37.22
CA THR A 282 10.63 -28.51 -37.73
C THR A 282 11.22 -28.38 -39.13
N ASN A 283 10.55 -27.61 -39.99
CA ASN A 283 11.03 -27.29 -41.34
C ASN A 283 11.68 -25.90 -41.42
N PHE A 284 11.72 -25.16 -40.31
CA PHE A 284 12.37 -23.85 -40.23
C PHE A 284 13.85 -24.01 -39.89
N LEU A 285 14.72 -23.76 -40.87
CA LEU A 285 16.15 -24.09 -40.83
C LEU A 285 17.01 -22.92 -41.32
N ILE A 286 18.26 -22.86 -40.86
CA ILE A 286 19.28 -21.94 -41.39
C ILE A 286 19.86 -22.56 -42.66
N ASN A 287 19.90 -21.76 -43.72
CA ASN A 287 20.42 -22.09 -45.03
C ASN A 287 21.55 -21.11 -45.39
N ASP A 288 22.72 -21.64 -45.73
CA ASP A 288 23.92 -20.89 -46.14
C ASP A 288 23.84 -20.35 -47.59
N ASN A 289 22.75 -20.61 -48.31
CA ASN A 289 22.71 -20.44 -49.76
C ASN A 289 22.09 -19.12 -50.22
N THR A 290 22.45 -17.98 -49.61
CA THR A 290 21.98 -16.65 -50.07
C THR A 290 22.79 -16.11 -51.26
N GLY A 291 23.95 -16.71 -51.55
CA GLY A 291 24.88 -16.25 -52.59
C GLY A 291 25.56 -14.91 -52.26
N ARG A 292 25.42 -14.41 -51.03
CA ARG A 292 26.07 -13.18 -50.55
C ARG A 292 26.95 -13.51 -49.35
N GLU A 293 28.19 -13.00 -49.37
CA GLU A 293 29.13 -13.16 -48.26
C GLU A 293 28.53 -12.57 -46.98
N LEU A 294 28.63 -13.30 -45.86
CA LEU A 294 28.17 -12.91 -44.52
C LEU A 294 26.64 -12.81 -44.32
N LEU A 295 25.84 -13.32 -45.25
CA LEU A 295 24.37 -13.35 -45.14
C LEU A 295 23.85 -14.78 -45.18
N TYR A 296 23.05 -15.13 -44.18
CA TYR A 296 22.44 -16.45 -44.04
C TYR A 296 20.92 -16.30 -44.05
N ALA A 297 20.20 -17.22 -44.67
CA ALA A 297 18.74 -17.20 -44.65
C ALA A 297 18.22 -18.20 -43.63
N ALA A 298 17.29 -17.81 -42.77
CA ALA A 298 16.46 -18.78 -42.06
C ALA A 298 15.11 -18.85 -42.77
N ALA A 299 14.69 -20.05 -43.16
CA ALA A 299 13.46 -20.22 -43.91
C ALA A 299 12.77 -21.56 -43.62
N GLY A 300 11.44 -21.57 -43.75
CA GLY A 300 10.64 -22.80 -43.65
C GLY A 300 9.20 -22.57 -43.24
N ASN A 301 8.42 -23.65 -43.24
CA ASN A 301 7.02 -23.60 -42.84
C ASN A 301 6.87 -23.85 -41.33
N LEU A 302 6.04 -23.03 -40.68
CA LEU A 302 5.48 -23.27 -39.35
C LEU A 302 4.13 -23.99 -39.48
N PRO A 303 3.60 -24.61 -38.40
CA PRO A 303 2.29 -25.27 -38.44
C PRO A 303 1.12 -24.37 -38.82
N ASP A 304 1.25 -23.07 -38.64
CA ASP A 304 0.29 -22.03 -38.98
C ASP A 304 0.75 -21.10 -40.11
N SER A 305 1.82 -21.45 -40.83
CA SER A 305 2.20 -20.73 -42.06
C SER A 305 1.11 -20.92 -43.11
N VAL A 306 0.69 -19.81 -43.72
CA VAL A 306 -0.33 -19.77 -44.77
C VAL A 306 0.30 -19.13 -46.01
N GLU A 307 0.01 -19.68 -47.19
CA GLU A 307 0.46 -19.21 -48.52
C GLU A 307 1.97 -19.35 -48.82
N SER A 308 2.87 -19.00 -47.90
CA SER A 308 4.32 -19.04 -48.12
C SER A 308 5.10 -19.50 -46.88
N PRO A 309 6.31 -20.05 -47.07
CA PRO A 309 7.25 -20.26 -45.96
C PRO A 309 7.66 -18.93 -45.34
N GLU A 310 7.96 -18.94 -44.04
CA GLU A 310 8.62 -17.83 -43.39
C GLU A 310 10.05 -17.71 -43.90
N TYR A 311 10.56 -16.49 -44.01
CA TYR A 311 11.88 -16.20 -44.55
C TYR A 311 12.45 -14.91 -43.97
N SER A 312 13.67 -14.96 -43.43
CA SER A 312 14.40 -13.78 -42.94
C SER A 312 15.91 -13.95 -43.16
N ASN A 313 16.63 -12.84 -43.38
CA ASN A 313 18.07 -12.85 -43.66
C ASN A 313 18.88 -12.33 -42.47
N TYR A 314 19.85 -13.10 -42.00
CA TYR A 314 20.68 -12.78 -40.85
C TYR A 314 22.11 -12.48 -41.28
N VAL A 315 22.74 -11.50 -40.62
CA VAL A 315 24.15 -11.17 -40.83
C VAL A 315 24.99 -12.02 -39.88
N GLY A 316 26.04 -12.66 -40.38
CA GLY A 316 26.94 -13.47 -39.57
C GLY A 316 28.27 -13.72 -40.27
N TYR A 317 29.36 -13.89 -39.51
CA TYR A 317 30.62 -14.41 -40.04
C TYR A 317 30.48 -15.90 -40.39
N SER A 318 29.76 -16.63 -39.55
CA SER A 318 29.42 -18.05 -39.70
C SER A 318 27.97 -18.28 -39.25
N GLU A 319 27.35 -19.35 -39.75
CA GLU A 319 26.02 -19.78 -39.27
C GLU A 319 25.99 -20.11 -37.77
N SER A 320 27.14 -20.44 -37.18
CA SER A 320 27.25 -20.86 -35.78
C SER A 320 26.78 -19.81 -34.77
N ALA A 321 26.88 -18.52 -35.09
CA ALA A 321 26.53 -17.42 -34.21
C ALA A 321 25.06 -16.97 -34.32
N ILE A 322 24.27 -17.60 -35.21
CA ILE A 322 22.93 -17.14 -35.56
C ILE A 322 21.89 -17.78 -34.65
N VAL A 323 20.96 -16.97 -34.15
CA VAL A 323 19.71 -17.42 -33.53
C VAL A 323 18.57 -16.77 -34.31
N ALA A 324 17.90 -17.56 -35.13
CA ALA A 324 16.84 -17.11 -36.00
C ALA A 324 15.48 -17.51 -35.45
N ILE A 325 14.57 -16.54 -35.36
CA ILE A 325 13.19 -16.71 -34.96
C ILE A 325 12.29 -16.50 -36.18
N GLY A 326 11.48 -17.50 -36.52
CA GLY A 326 10.42 -17.38 -37.52
C GLY A 326 9.06 -17.38 -36.87
N VAL A 327 8.15 -16.51 -37.34
CA VAL A 327 6.76 -16.46 -36.88
C VAL A 327 5.80 -16.34 -38.06
N ALA A 328 4.63 -16.97 -37.97
CA ALA A 328 3.60 -16.83 -38.99
C ALA A 328 2.87 -15.49 -38.80
N HIS A 329 3.02 -14.59 -39.77
CA HIS A 329 2.43 -13.24 -39.72
C HIS A 329 1.10 -13.08 -40.50
N SER A 330 0.55 -14.16 -41.07
CA SER A 330 -0.67 -14.08 -41.86
C SER A 330 -1.91 -13.75 -41.00
N GLU A 331 -2.85 -13.00 -41.57
CA GLU A 331 -4.18 -12.74 -40.99
C GLU A 331 -5.00 -14.02 -40.84
N LEU A 332 -4.75 -14.98 -41.71
CA LEU A 332 -5.45 -16.26 -41.75
C LEU A 332 -4.87 -17.28 -40.77
N SER A 333 -3.71 -17.01 -40.16
CA SER A 333 -3.09 -17.91 -39.20
C SER A 333 -3.98 -18.01 -37.95
N PRO A 334 -4.55 -19.19 -37.65
CA PRO A 334 -5.54 -19.35 -36.57
C PRO A 334 -4.92 -19.27 -35.18
N ARG A 335 -3.62 -19.55 -35.07
CA ARG A 335 -2.81 -19.52 -33.85
C ARG A 335 -1.56 -18.67 -34.10
N ARG A 336 -0.70 -18.58 -33.08
CA ARG A 336 0.60 -17.92 -33.18
C ARG A 336 1.67 -18.93 -32.77
N PHE A 337 2.45 -19.37 -33.74
CA PHE A 337 3.65 -20.14 -33.48
C PHE A 337 4.90 -19.30 -33.70
N MET A 338 5.92 -19.65 -32.93
CA MET A 338 7.28 -19.17 -33.07
C MET A 338 8.19 -20.39 -33.20
N ALA A 339 9.06 -20.45 -34.20
CA ALA A 339 10.15 -21.43 -34.24
C ALA A 339 11.50 -20.74 -34.09
N ILE A 340 12.42 -21.42 -33.44
CA ILE A 340 13.81 -21.01 -33.27
C ILE A 340 14.69 -22.07 -33.93
N THR A 341 15.53 -21.63 -34.85
CA THR A 341 16.65 -22.40 -35.38
C THR A 341 17.93 -21.66 -35.02
N ALA A 342 18.95 -22.41 -34.61
CA ALA A 342 20.16 -21.81 -34.06
C ALA A 342 21.41 -22.55 -34.54
N GLY A 343 22.49 -21.80 -34.70
CA GLY A 343 23.82 -22.32 -35.02
C GLY A 343 24.47 -23.04 -33.83
N GLU A 344 25.64 -23.62 -34.07
CA GLU A 344 26.38 -24.44 -33.09
C GLU A 344 26.64 -23.72 -31.75
N SER A 345 26.93 -22.42 -31.75
CA SER A 345 27.20 -21.66 -30.52
C SER A 345 25.97 -21.56 -29.60
N TYR A 346 24.78 -21.72 -30.15
CA TYR A 346 23.49 -21.68 -29.45
C TYR A 346 22.69 -22.97 -29.70
N ALA A 347 23.38 -24.11 -29.86
CA ALA A 347 22.77 -25.39 -30.25
C ALA A 347 21.62 -25.83 -29.31
N PHE A 348 21.65 -25.42 -28.04
CA PHE A 348 20.59 -25.69 -27.08
C PHE A 348 19.25 -25.03 -27.46
N LEU A 349 19.23 -23.96 -28.27
CA LEU A 349 17.99 -23.35 -28.78
C LEU A 349 17.52 -23.98 -30.10
N ASN A 350 18.33 -24.83 -30.73
CA ASN A 350 18.03 -25.33 -32.05
C ASN A 350 16.80 -26.26 -32.05
N ALA A 351 16.02 -26.20 -33.13
CA ALA A 351 14.77 -26.93 -33.29
C ALA A 351 13.74 -26.69 -32.15
N THR A 352 13.73 -25.48 -31.59
CA THR A 352 12.73 -25.11 -30.57
C THR A 352 11.50 -24.52 -31.23
N GLN A 353 10.33 -24.82 -30.69
CA GLN A 353 9.07 -24.27 -31.16
C GLN A 353 8.18 -23.89 -29.98
N CYS A 354 7.62 -22.69 -30.02
CA CYS A 354 6.73 -22.17 -28.99
C CYS A 354 5.35 -21.85 -29.58
N THR A 355 4.33 -22.14 -28.80
CA THR A 355 2.95 -21.66 -28.99
C THR A 355 2.72 -20.46 -28.11
N LEU A 356 2.14 -19.40 -28.68
CA LEU A 356 1.77 -18.18 -27.96
C LEU A 356 0.25 -18.02 -28.03
N ASP A 357 -0.43 -18.35 -26.94
CA ASP A 357 -1.88 -18.21 -26.82
C ASP A 357 -2.18 -16.95 -25.99
N PHE A 358 -3.04 -16.08 -26.51
CA PHE A 358 -3.40 -14.81 -25.87
C PHE A 358 -4.84 -14.87 -25.38
N ALA A 359 -5.03 -14.86 -24.05
CA ALA A 359 -6.36 -14.89 -23.44
C ALA A 359 -6.78 -13.47 -22.99
N PRO A 360 -7.83 -12.85 -23.57
CA PRO A 360 -8.28 -11.53 -23.14
C PRO A 360 -8.73 -11.58 -21.68
N THR A 361 -8.12 -10.74 -20.85
CA THR A 361 -8.25 -10.77 -19.39
C THR A 361 -8.32 -9.34 -18.84
N LEU A 362 -9.13 -9.15 -17.81
CA LEU A 362 -9.14 -7.91 -17.02
C LEU A 362 -8.12 -8.04 -15.89
N PHE A 363 -7.32 -7.01 -15.70
CA PHE A 363 -6.27 -6.98 -14.68
C PHE A 363 -6.56 -5.93 -13.62
N ASN A 364 -6.33 -6.28 -12.36
CA ASN A 364 -6.30 -5.37 -11.23
C ASN A 364 -4.89 -4.82 -11.06
N ILE A 365 -4.77 -3.50 -11.15
CA ILE A 365 -3.50 -2.79 -11.05
C ILE A 365 -3.48 -2.04 -9.74
N SER A 366 -2.40 -2.20 -8.98
CA SER A 366 -2.14 -1.48 -7.75
C SER A 366 -0.85 -0.68 -7.88
N VAL A 367 -0.94 0.61 -7.58
CA VAL A 367 0.16 1.57 -7.73
C VAL A 367 0.51 2.14 -6.37
N ASN A 368 1.79 2.07 -6.02
CA ASN A 368 2.35 2.71 -4.83
C ASN A 368 3.18 3.92 -5.28
N LEU A 369 2.70 5.12 -4.96
CA LEU A 369 3.33 6.38 -5.40
C LEU A 369 4.67 6.64 -4.70
N PRO A 370 4.81 6.50 -3.36
CA PRO A 370 6.08 6.70 -2.68
C PRO A 370 7.22 5.78 -3.16
N ASN A 371 6.92 4.49 -3.36
CA ASN A 371 7.92 3.51 -3.78
C ASN A 371 8.05 3.42 -5.30
N ARG A 372 7.15 4.06 -6.05
CA ARG A 372 7.03 3.97 -7.52
C ARG A 372 6.95 2.53 -8.00
N THR A 373 6.16 1.72 -7.32
CA THR A 373 5.97 0.31 -7.67
C THR A 373 4.56 0.05 -8.19
N THR A 374 4.47 -0.88 -9.12
CA THR A 374 3.21 -1.36 -9.70
C THR A 374 3.14 -2.87 -9.52
N ALA A 375 2.04 -3.36 -8.97
CA ALA A 375 1.73 -4.78 -8.94
C ALA A 375 0.44 -5.03 -9.73
N VAL A 376 0.50 -6.02 -10.61
CA VAL A 376 -0.58 -6.39 -11.52
C VAL A 376 -1.04 -7.80 -11.18
N THR A 377 -2.36 -8.00 -11.10
CA THR A 377 -2.95 -9.31 -10.84
C THR A 377 -4.08 -9.60 -11.83
N PRO A 378 -4.12 -10.79 -12.44
CA PRO A 378 -5.24 -11.18 -13.29
C PRO A 378 -6.51 -11.34 -12.45
N ASP A 379 -7.63 -10.82 -12.93
CA ASP A 379 -8.94 -10.93 -12.27
C ASP A 379 -9.80 -12.00 -12.95
N HIS A 380 -10.39 -11.68 -14.11
CA HIS A 380 -11.24 -12.59 -14.86
C HIS A 380 -11.12 -12.39 -16.38
N GLY A 381 -11.47 -13.43 -17.14
CA GLY A 381 -11.48 -13.39 -18.61
C GLY A 381 -12.61 -12.49 -19.14
N ILE A 382 -12.33 -11.76 -20.22
CA ILE A 382 -13.27 -10.83 -20.86
C ILE A 382 -13.46 -11.18 -22.35
N PRO A 383 -14.52 -10.66 -23.00
CA PRO A 383 -14.64 -10.76 -24.45
C PRO A 383 -13.44 -10.16 -25.17
N ASP A 384 -13.07 -10.74 -26.31
CA ASP A 384 -11.93 -10.27 -27.11
C ASP A 384 -12.17 -8.84 -27.61
N PHE A 385 -11.39 -7.89 -27.08
CA PHE A 385 -11.49 -6.47 -27.40
C PHE A 385 -10.74 -6.09 -28.68
N ASN A 386 -9.89 -6.98 -29.22
CA ASN A 386 -9.24 -6.80 -30.51
C ASN A 386 -9.49 -8.04 -31.39
N VAL A 387 -10.74 -8.16 -31.87
CA VAL A 387 -11.23 -9.31 -32.66
C VAL A 387 -10.40 -9.59 -33.92
N GLU A 388 -9.84 -8.56 -34.56
CA GLU A 388 -8.94 -8.68 -35.72
C GLU A 388 -7.56 -9.26 -35.34
N ARG A 389 -7.24 -9.33 -34.04
CA ARG A 389 -5.98 -9.86 -33.48
C ARG A 389 -4.72 -9.19 -34.04
N ASN A 390 -4.84 -7.93 -34.44
CA ASN A 390 -3.73 -7.13 -34.96
C ASN A 390 -2.68 -6.88 -33.88
N LEU A 391 -3.09 -6.64 -32.63
CA LEU A 391 -2.15 -6.43 -31.52
C LEU A 391 -1.28 -7.66 -31.30
N THR A 392 -1.90 -8.81 -31.06
CA THR A 392 -1.17 -10.06 -30.77
C THR A 392 -0.32 -10.51 -31.95
N ARG A 393 -0.83 -10.37 -33.19
CA ARG A 393 -0.07 -10.65 -34.42
C ARG A 393 1.16 -9.75 -34.56
N THR A 394 1.02 -8.45 -34.32
CA THR A 394 2.12 -7.49 -34.45
C THR A 394 3.17 -7.72 -33.36
N VAL A 395 2.76 -8.01 -32.12
CA VAL A 395 3.66 -8.34 -31.01
C VAL A 395 4.50 -9.58 -31.32
N VAL A 396 3.88 -10.66 -31.80
CA VAL A 396 4.60 -11.87 -32.18
C VAL A 396 5.58 -11.59 -33.33
N ARG A 397 5.16 -10.80 -34.33
CA ARG A 397 6.03 -10.36 -35.44
C ARG A 397 7.28 -9.60 -34.96
N GLN A 398 7.18 -8.84 -33.87
CA GLN A 398 8.35 -8.14 -33.33
C GLN A 398 9.44 -9.13 -32.86
N LEU A 399 9.11 -10.35 -32.43
CA LEU A 399 10.13 -11.34 -31.99
C LEU A 399 11.06 -11.74 -33.14
N GLU A 400 10.53 -11.93 -34.34
CA GLU A 400 11.32 -12.18 -35.55
C GLU A 400 12.18 -10.96 -35.90
N LEU A 401 11.60 -9.76 -35.92
CA LEU A 401 12.34 -8.53 -36.22
C LEU A 401 13.50 -8.29 -35.24
N ILE A 402 13.26 -8.52 -33.95
CA ILE A 402 14.28 -8.43 -32.89
C ILE A 402 15.39 -9.45 -33.14
N SER A 403 15.05 -10.71 -33.43
CA SER A 403 16.03 -11.75 -33.76
C SER A 403 16.87 -11.36 -34.98
N ASN A 404 16.24 -10.76 -35.98
CA ASN A 404 16.89 -10.31 -37.21
C ASN A 404 17.87 -9.17 -36.96
N ASP A 405 17.42 -8.11 -36.29
CA ASP A 405 18.19 -6.89 -36.06
C ASP A 405 19.32 -7.06 -35.02
N LEU A 406 19.20 -8.04 -34.12
CA LEU A 406 20.12 -8.24 -33.00
C LEU A 406 21.14 -9.36 -33.20
N THR A 407 21.19 -9.91 -34.41
CA THR A 407 22.29 -10.79 -34.83
C THR A 407 23.39 -9.95 -35.45
N ASN A 408 24.59 -9.99 -34.87
CA ASN A 408 25.77 -9.33 -35.42
C ASN A 408 26.73 -10.37 -36.04
N LEU A 409 27.87 -9.90 -36.56
CA LEU A 409 28.83 -10.78 -37.24
C LEU A 409 29.35 -11.96 -36.38
N CYS A 410 29.38 -11.85 -35.06
CA CYS A 410 30.03 -12.83 -34.20
C CYS A 410 29.12 -13.51 -33.18
N VAL A 411 28.02 -12.86 -32.78
CA VAL A 411 27.11 -13.33 -31.72
C VAL A 411 25.67 -12.91 -31.99
N SER A 412 24.72 -13.64 -31.38
CA SER A 412 23.33 -13.21 -31.28
C SER A 412 23.09 -12.60 -29.91
N LEU A 413 22.83 -11.28 -29.88
CA LEU A 413 22.54 -10.60 -28.62
C LEU A 413 21.24 -11.12 -27.99
N LEU A 414 20.27 -11.51 -28.82
CA LEU A 414 19.07 -12.18 -28.37
C LEU A 414 19.39 -13.58 -27.81
N GLY A 415 20.22 -14.36 -28.50
CA GLY A 415 20.70 -15.66 -28.01
C GLY A 415 21.35 -15.57 -26.63
N ASP A 416 22.22 -14.58 -26.41
CA ASP A 416 22.87 -14.33 -25.13
C ASP A 416 21.87 -13.93 -24.03
N ALA A 417 20.88 -13.10 -24.37
CA ALA A 417 19.83 -12.71 -23.43
C ALA A 417 18.95 -13.91 -23.02
N LEU A 418 18.54 -14.74 -23.97
CA LEU A 418 17.80 -15.98 -23.67
C LEU A 418 18.62 -16.93 -22.80
N ASN A 419 19.91 -17.08 -23.10
CA ASN A 419 20.84 -17.90 -22.32
C ASN A 419 20.96 -17.41 -20.86
N SER A 420 20.96 -16.10 -20.63
CA SER A 420 20.98 -15.50 -19.28
C SER A 420 19.78 -15.97 -18.44
N SER A 421 18.56 -15.92 -19.00
CA SER A 421 17.35 -16.38 -18.30
C SER A 421 17.37 -17.89 -18.04
N ILE A 422 17.84 -18.68 -19.02
CA ILE A 422 18.01 -20.13 -18.89
C ILE A 422 18.98 -20.47 -17.75
N GLY A 423 20.13 -19.78 -17.70
CA GLY A 423 21.11 -19.91 -16.63
C GLY A 423 20.53 -19.55 -15.26
N ALA A 424 19.80 -18.42 -15.18
CA ALA A 424 19.15 -17.99 -13.94
C ALA A 424 18.11 -19.00 -13.45
N TRP A 425 17.29 -19.55 -14.36
CA TRP A 425 16.32 -20.59 -14.03
C TRP A 425 17.00 -21.84 -13.48
N ASN A 426 18.08 -22.30 -14.12
CA ASN A 426 18.83 -23.46 -13.64
C ASN A 426 19.38 -23.25 -12.21
N ILE A 427 19.93 -22.07 -11.93
CA ILE A 427 20.42 -21.71 -10.58
C ILE A 427 19.27 -21.68 -9.56
N SER A 428 18.10 -21.17 -9.95
CA SER A 428 16.91 -21.05 -9.08
C SER A 428 16.38 -22.39 -8.54
N GLN A 429 16.74 -23.51 -9.18
CA GLN A 429 16.35 -24.85 -8.77
C GLN A 429 17.18 -25.42 -7.61
N GLY A 430 18.14 -24.65 -7.08
CA GLY A 430 18.75 -24.90 -5.77
C GLY A 430 19.49 -26.24 -5.65
N GLY A 431 20.11 -26.72 -6.74
CA GLY A 431 20.87 -27.97 -6.77
C GLY A 431 20.06 -29.23 -7.09
N ARG A 432 18.77 -29.10 -7.44
CA ARG A 432 18.02 -30.18 -8.08
C ARG A 432 18.68 -30.53 -9.42
N ALA A 433 18.87 -31.83 -9.68
CA ALA A 433 19.33 -32.29 -10.98
C ALA A 433 18.23 -32.03 -12.02
N VAL A 434 18.42 -31.02 -12.86
CA VAL A 434 17.53 -30.66 -13.96
C VAL A 434 18.24 -30.88 -15.28
N THR A 435 17.49 -31.35 -16.29
CA THR A 435 18.04 -31.55 -17.63
C THR A 435 18.25 -30.20 -18.33
N GLU A 436 19.24 -30.13 -19.22
CA GLU A 436 19.49 -28.94 -20.04
C GLU A 436 18.26 -28.55 -20.86
N ALA A 437 17.54 -29.54 -21.41
CA ALA A 437 16.32 -29.31 -22.16
C ALA A 437 15.20 -28.67 -21.32
N GLU A 438 15.01 -29.14 -20.07
CA GLU A 438 14.01 -28.57 -19.16
C GLU A 438 14.37 -27.13 -18.78
N ALA A 439 15.65 -26.86 -18.48
CA ALA A 439 16.12 -25.51 -18.16
C ALA A 439 15.98 -24.55 -19.35
N THR A 440 16.36 -25.00 -20.55
CA THR A 440 16.23 -24.22 -21.77
C THR A 440 14.78 -23.85 -22.06
N LEU A 441 13.87 -24.83 -22.07
CA LEU A 441 12.47 -24.58 -22.40
C LEU A 441 11.78 -23.69 -21.35
N ALA A 442 12.09 -23.87 -20.06
CA ALA A 442 11.52 -23.04 -19.00
C ALA A 442 12.05 -21.59 -19.03
N GLY A 443 13.37 -21.42 -19.13
CA GLY A 443 14.00 -20.10 -19.24
C GLY A 443 13.55 -19.34 -20.50
N LEU A 444 13.47 -20.04 -21.63
CA LEU A 444 12.95 -19.49 -22.88
C LEU A 444 11.48 -19.07 -22.76
N THR A 445 10.64 -19.92 -22.16
CA THR A 445 9.22 -19.60 -21.93
C THR A 445 9.08 -18.31 -21.13
N ASN A 446 9.83 -18.16 -20.04
CA ASN A 446 9.83 -16.95 -19.22
C ASN A 446 10.30 -15.73 -20.01
N SER A 447 11.38 -15.85 -20.79
CA SER A 447 11.90 -14.73 -21.61
C SER A 447 10.91 -14.29 -22.68
N VAL A 448 10.25 -15.22 -23.37
CA VAL A 448 9.26 -14.89 -24.39
C VAL A 448 8.03 -14.22 -23.77
N ILE A 449 7.55 -14.70 -22.61
CA ILE A 449 6.47 -14.04 -21.86
C ILE A 449 6.89 -12.61 -21.48
N ALA A 450 8.05 -12.44 -20.86
CA ALA A 450 8.56 -11.14 -20.44
C ALA A 450 8.66 -10.13 -21.59
N MET A 451 9.22 -10.54 -22.73
CA MET A 451 9.28 -9.69 -23.92
C MET A 451 7.88 -9.38 -24.46
N THR A 452 6.98 -10.36 -24.50
CA THR A 452 5.61 -10.19 -25.01
C THR A 452 4.81 -9.20 -24.15
N ASP A 453 4.93 -9.31 -22.83
CA ASP A 453 4.32 -8.41 -21.86
C ASP A 453 4.88 -6.98 -22.00
N ASP A 454 6.19 -6.82 -22.14
CA ASP A 454 6.80 -5.50 -22.28
C ASP A 454 6.50 -4.86 -23.63
N MET A 455 6.42 -5.65 -24.71
CA MET A 455 6.00 -5.16 -26.02
C MET A 455 4.54 -4.72 -26.04
N THR A 456 3.65 -5.49 -25.42
CA THR A 456 2.24 -5.12 -25.28
C THR A 456 2.08 -3.85 -24.45
N ALA A 457 2.82 -3.70 -23.35
CA ALA A 457 2.86 -2.48 -22.53
C ALA A 457 3.45 -1.27 -23.30
N ALA A 458 4.43 -1.49 -24.18
CA ALA A 458 4.98 -0.45 -25.04
C ALA A 458 3.95 0.01 -26.09
N TYR A 459 3.22 -0.92 -26.71
CA TYR A 459 2.11 -0.56 -27.61
C TYR A 459 1.00 0.18 -26.87
N ALA A 460 0.66 -0.23 -25.65
CA ALA A 460 -0.28 0.46 -24.78
C ALA A 460 0.19 1.91 -24.49
N SER A 461 1.48 2.09 -24.21
CA SER A 461 2.08 3.41 -24.00
C SER A 461 2.08 4.26 -25.28
N ALA A 462 2.32 3.66 -26.44
CA ALA A 462 2.23 4.34 -27.74
C ALA A 462 0.79 4.74 -28.11
N GLN A 463 -0.19 3.91 -27.77
CA GLN A 463 -1.62 4.23 -27.91
C GLN A 463 -1.97 5.50 -27.14
N LEU A 464 -1.51 5.62 -25.89
CA LEU A 464 -1.72 6.82 -25.06
C LEU A 464 -0.96 8.05 -25.60
N MET A 465 0.34 7.92 -25.82
CA MET A 465 1.23 9.08 -26.01
C MET A 465 1.32 9.54 -27.47
N VAL A 466 1.36 8.60 -28.42
CA VAL A 466 1.52 8.88 -29.84
C VAL A 466 0.15 8.93 -30.52
N GLY A 467 -0.65 7.88 -30.35
CA GLY A 467 -1.96 7.77 -30.99
C GLY A 467 -3.05 8.63 -30.34
N ARG A 468 -2.89 9.00 -29.07
CA ARG A 468 -3.92 9.66 -28.24
C ARG A 468 -5.24 8.89 -28.20
N PHE A 469 -5.15 7.57 -28.27
CA PHE A 469 -6.27 6.67 -28.12
C PHE A 469 -6.37 6.23 -26.66
N SER A 470 -7.28 6.87 -25.92
CA SER A 470 -7.50 6.58 -24.50
C SER A 470 -8.98 6.47 -24.17
N VAL A 471 -9.28 5.81 -23.06
CA VAL A 471 -10.62 5.73 -22.47
C VAL A 471 -10.53 6.09 -20.99
N GLU A 472 -11.58 6.73 -20.48
CA GLU A 472 -11.67 7.11 -19.08
C GLU A 472 -11.92 5.88 -18.20
N GLN A 473 -11.13 5.74 -17.13
CA GLN A 473 -11.24 4.68 -16.15
C GLN A 473 -11.27 5.26 -14.74
N THR A 474 -12.20 4.77 -13.92
CA THR A 474 -12.26 5.13 -12.51
C THR A 474 -11.18 4.39 -11.73
N ALA A 475 -10.48 5.12 -10.87
CA ALA A 475 -9.48 4.60 -9.95
C ALA A 475 -9.89 4.86 -8.49
N VAL A 476 -9.54 3.95 -7.60
CA VAL A 476 -9.68 4.14 -6.14
C VAL A 476 -8.34 4.64 -5.61
N VAL A 477 -8.30 5.91 -5.21
CA VAL A 477 -7.10 6.58 -4.72
C VAL A 477 -7.02 6.42 -3.20
N GLN A 478 -5.86 5.96 -2.73
CA GLN A 478 -5.52 5.85 -1.32
C GLN A 478 -4.88 7.15 -0.86
N LEU A 479 -5.40 7.72 0.22
CA LEU A 479 -4.94 8.96 0.83
C LEU A 479 -4.37 8.70 2.22
N SER A 480 -3.24 9.32 2.52
CA SER A 480 -2.77 9.44 3.90
C SER A 480 -3.71 10.36 4.69
N ALA A 481 -4.28 9.84 5.77
CA ALA A 481 -5.11 10.60 6.69
C ALA A 481 -4.60 10.45 8.13
N ALA A 482 -5.01 11.37 9.01
CA ALA A 482 -4.84 11.23 10.44
C ALA A 482 -6.21 11.19 11.11
N ARG A 483 -6.38 10.30 12.09
CA ARG A 483 -7.55 10.25 12.98
C ARG A 483 -7.08 10.38 14.42
N PHE A 484 -7.91 10.93 15.29
CA PHE A 484 -7.58 11.06 16.71
C PHE A 484 -7.97 9.80 17.48
N GLY A 485 -6.99 9.20 18.13
CA GLY A 485 -7.18 8.05 18.99
C GLY A 485 -7.29 6.74 18.23
N GLN A 486 -6.87 5.66 18.89
CA GLN A 486 -7.22 4.32 18.43
C GLN A 486 -8.63 3.99 18.92
N THR A 487 -9.43 3.40 18.05
CA THR A 487 -10.82 3.02 18.30
C THR A 487 -11.01 2.31 19.65
N ALA A 488 -10.14 1.35 20.01
CA ALA A 488 -10.20 0.66 21.29
C ALA A 488 -10.09 1.59 22.52
N TYR A 489 -9.20 2.58 22.49
CA TYR A 489 -9.02 3.53 23.59
C TYR A 489 -10.16 4.54 23.65
N VAL A 490 -10.73 4.95 22.50
CA VAL A 490 -11.90 5.83 22.43
C VAL A 490 -13.10 5.19 23.12
N TYR A 491 -13.39 3.92 22.85
CA TYR A 491 -14.45 3.18 23.55
C TYR A 491 -14.15 3.00 25.04
N ALA A 492 -12.90 2.65 25.40
CA ALA A 492 -12.51 2.44 26.79
C ALA A 492 -12.66 3.73 27.63
N ILE A 493 -12.24 4.88 27.10
CA ILE A 493 -12.33 6.14 27.86
C ILE A 493 -13.78 6.64 27.97
N PHE A 494 -14.58 6.44 26.93
CA PHE A 494 -16.01 6.72 26.99
C PHE A 494 -16.70 5.87 28.06
N GLY A 495 -16.42 4.56 28.08
CA GLY A 495 -16.94 3.62 29.08
C GLY A 495 -16.51 3.99 30.50
N LEU A 496 -15.22 4.30 30.71
CA LEU A 496 -14.70 4.74 32.01
C LEU A 496 -15.39 6.03 32.48
N ASN A 497 -15.51 7.02 31.59
CA ASN A 497 -16.12 8.30 31.92
C ASN A 497 -17.61 8.15 32.26
N LEU A 498 -18.34 7.28 31.54
CA LEU A 498 -19.72 6.92 31.86
C LEU A 498 -19.82 6.24 33.23
N ALA A 499 -18.92 5.30 33.55
CA ALA A 499 -18.90 4.62 34.84
C ALA A 499 -18.69 5.60 36.00
N ILE A 500 -17.72 6.52 35.89
CA ILE A 500 -17.47 7.56 36.91
C ILE A 500 -18.70 8.45 37.08
N LEU A 501 -19.32 8.88 35.98
CA LEU A 501 -20.53 9.70 36.02
C LEU A 501 -21.68 8.98 36.73
N LEU A 502 -21.91 7.71 36.43
CA LEU A 502 -22.92 6.89 37.08
C LEU A 502 -22.66 6.74 38.59
N ILE A 503 -21.40 6.54 39.00
CA ILE A 503 -21.01 6.49 40.42
C ILE A 503 -21.31 7.83 41.11
N VAL A 504 -20.96 8.97 40.49
CA VAL A 504 -21.25 10.30 41.06
C VAL A 504 -22.75 10.52 41.23
N VAL A 505 -23.55 10.19 40.20
CA VAL A 505 -25.01 10.33 40.25
C VAL A 505 -25.61 9.42 41.32
N ALA A 506 -25.17 8.16 41.40
CA ALA A 506 -25.64 7.22 42.41
C ALA A 506 -25.33 7.71 43.83
N GLU A 507 -24.11 8.19 44.07
CA GLU A 507 -23.70 8.73 45.37
C GLU A 507 -24.41 10.05 45.71
N ALA A 508 -24.63 10.91 44.73
CA ALA A 508 -25.42 12.14 44.90
C ALA A 508 -26.86 11.81 45.32
N VAL A 509 -27.52 10.87 44.65
CA VAL A 509 -28.88 10.43 44.99
C VAL A 509 -28.92 9.79 46.37
N ARG A 510 -27.99 8.86 46.66
CA ARG A 510 -27.90 8.15 47.95
C ARG A 510 -27.73 9.09 49.14
N THR A 511 -27.00 10.19 48.96
CA THR A 511 -26.69 11.16 50.02
C THR A 511 -27.54 12.43 49.95
N SER A 512 -28.57 12.46 49.11
CA SER A 512 -29.42 13.64 48.86
C SER A 512 -28.62 14.90 48.50
N GLY A 513 -27.57 14.75 47.69
CA GLY A 513 -26.64 15.80 47.30
C GLY A 513 -25.66 16.16 48.43
N TRP A 514 -25.23 15.17 49.22
CA TRP A 514 -24.35 15.32 50.36
C TRP A 514 -24.80 16.40 51.38
N LYS A 515 -26.12 16.54 51.62
CA LYS A 515 -26.66 17.57 52.53
C LYS A 515 -26.13 17.45 53.96
N ASP A 516 -25.83 16.23 54.40
CA ASP A 516 -25.38 15.91 55.76
C ASP A 516 -23.84 15.91 55.93
N LEU A 517 -23.10 16.55 55.02
CA LEU A 517 -21.65 16.61 55.11
C LEU A 517 -21.24 17.55 56.27
N GLY A 518 -20.67 16.99 57.35
CA GLY A 518 -20.23 17.78 58.50
C GLY A 518 -19.14 18.80 58.14
N GLN A 519 -19.01 19.90 58.87
CA GLN A 519 -18.04 20.97 58.57
C GLN A 519 -16.57 20.50 58.68
N PHE A 520 -16.29 19.50 59.50
CA PHE A 520 -14.96 18.94 59.69
C PHE A 520 -14.44 18.20 58.45
N ASN A 521 -13.26 18.58 57.98
CA ASN A 521 -12.51 17.94 56.91
C ASN A 521 -11.17 17.43 57.47
N HIS A 522 -10.98 16.11 57.47
CA HIS A 522 -9.75 15.50 58.00
C HIS A 522 -8.51 15.72 57.11
N LEU A 523 -8.68 16.34 55.93
CA LEU A 523 -7.57 16.81 55.09
C LEU A 523 -7.00 18.16 55.53
N ASP A 524 -7.65 18.88 56.46
CA ASP A 524 -7.19 20.19 56.95
C ASP A 524 -6.30 20.06 58.21
N ILE A 525 -5.98 18.82 58.62
CA ILE A 525 -5.02 18.45 59.67
C ILE A 525 -3.68 18.17 59.02
#